data_AF-A0A949V525-F1
#
_entry.id   AF-A0A949V525-F1
#
_cell.length_a   1.000
_cell.length_b   1.000
_cell.length_c   1.000
_cell.angle_alpha   90.00
_cell.angle_beta   90.00
_cell.angle_gamma   90.00
#
_symmetry.space_group_name_H-M   'P 1'
#
loop_
_entity.id
_entity.type
_entity.pdbx_description
1 polymer ?
#
loop_
_entity_poly.entity_id
_entity_poly.type
_entity_poly.pdbx_seq_one_letter_code
_entity_poly.pdbx_strand_id
1 'polypeptide(L)'
;MSIFNCYKTQPDGYARFEMLGKPMEGEFYRYDSFDDIDPKVGYIRPFDKVIRQQLIDNLQTRQSIDLQRFIAKDDLIICDAYVTDKHIQSPYQIVIDRFDFIDKYELVTDQEAIRSCRVDLLQRQYILASNLKEPKETMDSINAEYLRWITPCYEPLRYERKWSTKHREGLLRFGALVVIAVLAYFHFR
;
A
#
# COMPACT_ATOMS: atom_id res chain seq x y z
N MET A 1 -14.72 -14.20 -15.05
CA MET A 1 -13.51 -13.37 -14.90
C MET A 1 -12.34 -14.29 -14.58
N SER A 2 -11.15 -13.99 -15.09
CA SER A 2 -9.95 -14.77 -14.75
C SER A 2 -9.61 -14.59 -13.27
N ILE A 3 -9.41 -15.70 -12.56
CA ILE A 3 -9.03 -15.79 -11.13
C ILE A 3 -7.75 -14.97 -10.83
N PHE A 4 -6.97 -14.60 -11.84
CA PHE A 4 -5.68 -13.94 -11.68
C PHE A 4 -5.72 -12.52 -11.09
N ASN A 5 -6.86 -11.81 -11.12
CA ASN A 5 -6.90 -10.41 -10.68
C ASN A 5 -7.31 -10.22 -9.20
N CYS A 6 -7.91 -11.23 -8.55
CA CYS A 6 -8.43 -11.08 -7.19
C CYS A 6 -7.32 -11.07 -6.11
N TYR A 7 -6.18 -11.73 -6.35
CA TYR A 7 -5.03 -11.78 -5.44
C TYR A 7 -3.90 -10.81 -5.78
N LYS A 8 -4.17 -9.83 -6.64
CA LYS A 8 -3.19 -8.81 -6.97
C LYS A 8 -2.88 -7.99 -5.72
N THR A 9 -1.73 -8.28 -5.12
CA THR A 9 -1.38 -7.70 -3.82
C THR A 9 -1.02 -6.24 -3.99
N GLN A 10 -0.25 -5.85 -5.03
CA GLN A 10 0.17 -4.47 -5.28
C GLN A 10 -0.68 -3.78 -6.37
N PRO A 11 -0.92 -2.47 -6.28
CA PRO A 11 -1.59 -1.75 -7.37
C PRO A 11 -0.67 -1.60 -8.58
N ASP A 12 -1.27 -1.40 -9.76
CA ASP A 12 -0.54 -1.09 -10.99
C ASP A 12 -0.05 0.36 -11.04
N GLY A 13 -0.67 1.23 -10.24
CA GLY A 13 -0.29 2.63 -10.13
C GLY A 13 -1.13 3.37 -9.12
N TYR A 14 -0.83 4.66 -8.98
CA TYR A 14 -1.63 5.59 -8.18
C TYR A 14 -2.32 6.57 -9.12
N ALA A 15 -3.56 6.92 -8.80
CA ALA A 15 -4.36 7.81 -9.63
C ALA A 15 -4.87 8.98 -8.80
N ARG A 16 -4.84 10.18 -9.40
CA ARG A 16 -5.53 11.37 -8.92
C ARG A 16 -6.73 11.62 -9.82
N PHE A 17 -7.88 11.89 -9.21
CA PHE A 17 -9.13 12.11 -9.92
C PHE A 17 -10.02 13.10 -9.15
N GLU A 18 -11.09 13.55 -9.78
CA GLU A 18 -12.06 14.43 -9.14
C GLU A 18 -13.40 13.72 -8.98
N MET A 19 -13.98 13.83 -7.79
CA MET A 19 -15.31 13.29 -7.50
C MET A 19 -16.12 14.34 -6.75
N LEU A 20 -17.26 14.74 -7.33
CA LEU A 20 -18.15 15.78 -6.77
C LEU A 20 -17.42 17.10 -6.44
N GLY A 21 -16.49 17.53 -7.31
CA GLY A 21 -15.72 18.76 -7.10
C GLY A 21 -14.57 18.63 -6.10
N LYS A 22 -14.27 17.42 -5.61
CA LYS A 22 -13.20 17.18 -4.64
C LYS A 22 -12.08 16.36 -5.28
N PRO A 23 -10.82 16.79 -5.19
CA PRO A 23 -9.69 15.97 -5.61
C PRO A 23 -9.58 14.78 -4.66
N MET A 24 -9.40 13.60 -5.25
CA MET A 24 -9.22 12.33 -4.56
C MET A 24 -8.02 11.60 -5.13
N GLU A 25 -7.46 10.72 -4.32
CA GLU A 25 -6.38 9.82 -4.73
C GLU A 25 -6.75 8.38 -4.40
N GLY A 26 -6.21 7.46 -5.17
CA GLY A 26 -6.49 6.04 -4.98
C GLY A 26 -5.49 5.14 -5.68
N GLU A 27 -5.66 3.85 -5.43
CA GLU A 27 -4.90 2.78 -6.04
C GLU A 27 -5.56 2.32 -7.33
N PHE A 28 -4.81 2.29 -8.42
CA PHE A 28 -5.29 1.78 -9.69
C PHE A 28 -4.95 0.30 -9.85
N TYR A 29 -5.95 -0.48 -10.25
CA TYR A 29 -5.84 -1.88 -10.57
C TYR A 29 -6.35 -2.10 -12.00
N ARG A 30 -5.45 -2.51 -12.88
CA ARG A 30 -5.76 -2.75 -14.29
C ARG A 30 -6.72 -3.93 -14.43
N TYR A 31 -7.62 -3.83 -15.39
CA TYR A 31 -8.52 -4.92 -15.75
C TYR A 31 -7.81 -5.85 -16.76
N ASP A 32 -7.23 -6.94 -16.27
CA ASP A 32 -6.37 -7.85 -17.03
C ASP A 32 -7.14 -8.85 -17.95
N SER A 33 -8.33 -8.50 -18.46
CA SER A 33 -9.11 -9.41 -19.32
C SER A 33 -8.91 -9.22 -20.83
N PHE A 34 -8.05 -8.31 -21.26
CA PHE A 34 -7.76 -8.07 -22.68
C PHE A 34 -6.33 -7.57 -22.88
N ASP A 35 -5.55 -8.31 -23.67
CA ASP A 35 -4.13 -8.02 -23.96
C ASP A 35 -3.90 -6.77 -24.85
N ASP A 36 -4.94 -6.01 -25.21
CA ASP A 36 -4.87 -4.88 -26.16
C ASP A 36 -5.77 -3.68 -25.79
N ILE A 37 -6.27 -3.61 -24.55
CA ILE A 37 -7.10 -2.49 -24.10
C ILE A 37 -6.23 -1.39 -23.48
N ASP A 38 -6.65 -0.14 -23.69
CA ASP A 38 -6.09 1.09 -23.11
C ASP A 38 -5.57 0.85 -21.67
N PRO A 39 -4.29 1.20 -21.37
CA PRO A 39 -3.71 1.02 -20.03
C PRO A 39 -4.50 1.70 -18.91
N LYS A 40 -5.44 2.59 -19.24
CA LYS A 40 -6.35 3.26 -18.32
C LYS A 40 -7.60 2.46 -17.95
N VAL A 41 -7.83 1.27 -18.49
CA VAL A 41 -9.02 0.46 -18.16
C VAL A 41 -8.78 -0.39 -16.91
N GLY A 42 -9.57 -0.13 -15.89
CA GLY A 42 -9.40 -0.75 -14.59
C GLY A 42 -10.32 -0.18 -13.51
N TYR A 43 -9.88 -0.33 -12.28
CA TYR A 43 -10.58 0.11 -11.09
C TYR A 43 -9.70 1.04 -10.27
N ILE A 44 -10.27 2.13 -9.76
CA ILE A 44 -9.59 3.04 -8.84
C ILE A 44 -10.22 2.87 -7.47
N ARG A 45 -9.43 2.33 -6.53
CA ARG A 45 -9.83 2.16 -5.14
C ARG A 45 -9.42 3.40 -4.33
N PRO A 46 -10.38 4.25 -3.91
CA PRO A 46 -10.05 5.49 -3.20
C PRO A 46 -9.42 5.20 -1.83
N PHE A 47 -8.46 6.01 -1.41
CA PHE A 47 -7.88 5.84 -0.06
C PHE A 47 -8.87 6.12 1.06
N ASP A 48 -9.83 7.02 0.83
CA ASP A 48 -10.85 7.39 1.79
C ASP A 48 -11.74 6.19 2.17
N LYS A 49 -11.66 5.78 3.43
CA LYS A 49 -12.42 4.65 3.98
C LYS A 49 -13.93 4.88 3.96
N VAL A 50 -14.38 6.12 4.18
CA VAL A 50 -15.81 6.46 4.17
C VAL A 50 -16.37 6.30 2.77
N ILE A 51 -15.64 6.79 1.75
CA ILE A 51 -16.04 6.60 0.36
C ILE A 51 -16.09 5.12 -0.01
N ARG A 52 -15.07 4.33 0.36
CA ARG A 52 -15.09 2.88 0.12
C ARG A 52 -16.28 2.19 0.77
N GLN A 53 -16.62 2.55 2.01
CA GLN A 53 -17.80 2.01 2.68
C GLN A 53 -19.10 2.40 1.96
N GLN A 54 -19.22 3.65 1.50
CA GLN A 54 -20.38 4.09 0.72
C GLN A 54 -20.53 3.31 -0.60
N LEU A 55 -19.42 2.98 -1.27
CA LEU A 55 -19.45 2.14 -2.48
C LEU A 55 -19.99 0.74 -2.17
N ILE A 56 -19.55 0.13 -1.07
CA ILE A 56 -20.05 -1.17 -0.59
C ILE A 56 -21.54 -1.08 -0.23
N ASP A 57 -21.95 -0.04 0.50
CA ASP A 57 -23.35 0.10 0.94
C ASP A 57 -24.29 0.30 -0.25
N ASN A 58 -23.87 1.10 -1.24
CA ASN A 58 -24.61 1.32 -2.49
C ASN A 58 -24.77 0.01 -3.28
N LEU A 59 -23.69 -0.78 -3.34
CA LEU A 59 -23.69 -2.10 -3.96
C LEU A 59 -24.66 -3.05 -3.27
N GLN A 60 -24.57 -3.18 -1.94
CA GLN A 60 -25.43 -4.05 -1.14
C GLN A 60 -26.90 -3.68 -1.31
N THR A 61 -27.20 -2.37 -1.28
CA THR A 61 -28.55 -1.85 -1.46
C THR A 61 -29.11 -2.16 -2.85
N ARG A 62 -28.32 -1.97 -3.91
CA ARG A 62 -28.79 -2.20 -5.29
C ARG A 62 -28.88 -3.66 -5.67
N GLN A 63 -27.97 -4.51 -5.19
CA GLN A 63 -27.92 -5.92 -5.57
C GLN A 63 -28.66 -6.85 -4.61
N SER A 64 -29.02 -6.41 -3.40
CA SER A 64 -29.55 -7.29 -2.34
C SER A 64 -28.61 -8.48 -2.05
N ILE A 65 -27.30 -8.25 -2.19
CA ILE A 65 -26.24 -9.23 -1.96
C ILE A 65 -25.32 -8.65 -0.88
N ASP A 66 -25.06 -9.42 0.17
CA ASP A 66 -24.15 -9.03 1.25
C ASP A 66 -22.67 -9.09 0.80
N LEU A 67 -21.79 -8.44 1.57
CA LEU A 67 -20.36 -8.38 1.27
C LEU A 67 -19.71 -9.78 1.23
N GLN A 68 -20.16 -10.73 2.05
CA GLN A 68 -19.59 -12.08 2.07
C GLN A 68 -19.84 -12.82 0.75
N ARG A 69 -21.05 -12.70 0.21
CA ARG A 69 -21.41 -13.26 -1.10
C ARG A 69 -20.64 -12.60 -2.25
N PHE A 70 -20.32 -11.31 -2.14
CA PHE A 70 -19.46 -10.64 -3.13
C PHE A 70 -18.02 -11.12 -3.06
N ILE A 71 -17.47 -11.24 -1.85
CA ILE A 71 -16.13 -11.79 -1.65
C ILE A 71 -16.05 -13.18 -2.29
N ALA A 72 -17.07 -14.01 -2.10
CA ALA A 72 -17.16 -15.35 -2.68
C ALA A 72 -17.33 -15.40 -4.22
N LYS A 73 -17.52 -14.25 -4.88
CA LYS A 73 -17.59 -14.14 -6.36
C LYS A 73 -16.28 -13.68 -7.00
N ASP A 74 -15.19 -13.63 -6.23
CA ASP A 74 -13.87 -13.16 -6.68
C ASP A 74 -13.81 -11.66 -7.05
N ASP A 75 -14.79 -10.86 -6.63
CA ASP A 75 -14.98 -9.46 -7.01
C ASP A 75 -14.57 -8.47 -5.90
N LEU A 76 -13.42 -8.73 -5.26
CA LEU A 76 -12.96 -7.99 -4.07
C LEU A 76 -12.73 -6.49 -4.31
N ILE A 77 -12.07 -6.15 -5.42
CA ILE A 77 -11.73 -4.75 -5.74
C ILE A 77 -12.97 -4.00 -6.25
N ILE A 78 -13.84 -4.70 -6.98
CA ILE A 78 -15.02 -4.12 -7.64
C ILE A 78 -16.01 -3.55 -6.63
N CYS A 79 -16.14 -4.19 -5.46
CA CYS A 79 -17.12 -3.82 -4.44
C CYS A 79 -16.88 -2.44 -3.79
N ASP A 80 -15.64 -1.93 -3.83
CA ASP A 80 -15.26 -0.69 -3.15
C ASP A 80 -14.34 0.21 -3.98
N ALA A 81 -14.41 0.08 -5.31
CA ALA A 81 -13.68 0.90 -6.25
C ALA A 81 -14.61 1.56 -7.28
N TYR A 82 -14.11 2.67 -7.82
CA TYR A 82 -14.64 3.27 -9.04
C TYR A 82 -14.15 2.49 -10.25
N VAL A 83 -14.89 2.58 -11.36
CA VAL A 83 -14.50 2.00 -12.64
C VAL A 83 -14.04 3.11 -13.58
N THR A 84 -13.04 2.85 -14.42
CA THR A 84 -12.50 3.88 -15.32
C THR A 84 -13.06 3.83 -16.74
N ASP A 85 -13.81 2.78 -17.07
CA ASP A 85 -14.35 2.59 -18.42
C ASP A 85 -15.77 1.99 -18.38
N LYS A 86 -16.63 2.41 -19.32
CA LYS A 86 -18.02 1.94 -19.42
C LYS A 86 -18.15 0.49 -19.84
N HIS A 87 -17.19 -0.06 -20.58
CA HIS A 87 -17.21 -1.45 -21.06
C HIS A 87 -17.08 -2.46 -19.93
N ILE A 88 -16.43 -2.07 -18.82
CA ILE A 88 -16.29 -2.91 -17.62
C ILE A 88 -17.19 -2.43 -16.47
N GLN A 89 -18.04 -1.43 -16.71
CA GLN A 89 -18.94 -0.86 -15.71
C GLN A 89 -20.08 -1.82 -15.39
N SER A 90 -20.21 -2.15 -14.10
CA SER A 90 -21.44 -2.76 -13.59
C SER A 90 -22.50 -1.71 -13.22
N PRO A 91 -23.81 -2.03 -13.19
CA PRO A 91 -24.92 -1.06 -13.02
C PRO A 91 -24.90 -0.18 -11.75
N TYR A 92 -24.10 -0.53 -10.76
CA TYR A 92 -23.95 0.17 -9.48
C TYR A 92 -22.66 0.99 -9.39
N GLN A 93 -21.72 0.78 -10.31
CA GLN A 93 -20.43 1.46 -10.29
C GLN A 93 -20.53 2.83 -10.94
N ILE A 94 -19.78 3.77 -10.40
CA ILE A 94 -19.62 5.11 -10.94
C ILE A 94 -18.36 5.11 -11.80
N VAL A 95 -18.49 5.64 -13.02
CA VAL A 95 -17.37 5.76 -13.98
C VAL A 95 -16.62 7.06 -13.70
N ILE A 96 -15.30 6.95 -13.57
CA ILE A 96 -14.37 8.09 -13.55
C ILE A 96 -13.70 8.16 -14.91
N ASP A 97 -14.12 9.13 -15.72
CA ASP A 97 -13.65 9.35 -17.08
C ASP A 97 -12.37 10.20 -17.14
N ARG A 98 -12.04 10.90 -16.05
CA ARG A 98 -10.87 11.79 -15.95
C ARG A 98 -10.07 11.48 -14.71
N PHE A 99 -8.86 10.99 -14.94
CA PHE A 99 -7.86 10.77 -13.90
C PHE A 99 -6.46 10.79 -14.52
N ASP A 100 -5.50 11.13 -13.67
CA ASP A 100 -4.08 11.18 -14.00
C ASP A 100 -3.34 10.16 -13.16
N PHE A 101 -2.43 9.42 -13.79
CA PHE A 101 -1.47 8.60 -13.06
C PHE A 101 -0.44 9.50 -12.39
N ILE A 102 -0.15 9.20 -11.13
CA ILE A 102 0.82 9.93 -10.32
C ILE A 102 1.82 8.96 -9.70
N ASP A 103 3.04 9.44 -9.45
CA ASP A 103 4.02 8.64 -8.72
C ASP A 103 3.66 8.55 -7.23
N LYS A 104 4.14 7.50 -6.56
CA LYS A 104 3.97 7.31 -5.11
C LYS A 104 4.43 8.52 -4.29
N TYR A 105 5.46 9.22 -4.76
CA TYR A 105 6.05 10.38 -4.08
C TYR A 105 5.22 11.66 -4.24
N GLU A 106 4.25 11.67 -5.15
CA GLU A 106 3.34 12.79 -5.40
C GLU A 106 2.02 12.68 -4.62
N LEU A 107 1.81 11.56 -3.91
CA LEU A 107 0.65 11.35 -3.07
C LEU A 107 0.64 12.38 -1.93
N VAL A 108 -0.48 13.09 -1.82
CA VAL A 108 -0.73 14.00 -0.69
C VAL A 108 -1.55 13.34 0.42
N THR A 109 -2.17 12.19 0.11
CA THR A 109 -2.91 11.39 1.08
C THR A 109 -2.01 10.89 2.19
N ASP A 110 -2.50 11.00 3.43
CA ASP A 110 -1.77 10.54 4.61
C ASP A 110 -1.43 9.04 4.56
N GLN A 111 -0.23 8.70 5.04
CA GLN A 111 0.29 7.33 4.99
C GLN A 111 -0.57 6.35 5.80
N GLU A 112 -1.27 6.80 6.86
CA GLU A 112 -2.21 5.98 7.63
C GLU A 112 -3.45 5.63 6.80
N ALA A 113 -3.97 6.56 6.01
CA ALA A 113 -5.10 6.31 5.11
C ALA A 113 -4.73 5.33 4.00
N ILE A 114 -3.56 5.51 3.38
CA ILE A 114 -2.99 4.58 2.40
C ILE A 114 -2.84 3.19 3.04
N ARG A 115 -2.18 3.12 4.21
CA ARG A 115 -1.98 1.88 4.96
C ARG A 115 -3.31 1.20 5.29
N SER A 116 -4.29 1.93 5.78
CA SER A 116 -5.61 1.39 6.10
C SER A 116 -6.30 0.82 4.86
N CYS A 117 -6.17 1.49 3.71
CA CYS A 117 -6.67 1.00 2.42
C CYS A 117 -6.03 -0.36 2.10
N ARG A 118 -4.69 -0.44 2.11
CA ARG A 118 -3.92 -1.66 1.80
C ARG A 118 -4.27 -2.84 2.70
N VAL A 119 -4.23 -2.62 4.01
CA VAL A 119 -4.48 -3.63 5.05
C VAL A 119 -5.87 -4.25 4.86
N ASP A 120 -6.87 -3.43 4.60
CA ASP A 120 -8.25 -3.89 4.42
C ASP A 120 -8.43 -4.75 3.16
N LEU A 121 -7.79 -4.41 2.03
CA LEU A 121 -7.83 -5.26 0.83
C LEU A 121 -7.12 -6.60 1.07
N LEU A 122 -5.91 -6.56 1.64
CA LEU A 122 -5.10 -7.76 1.88
C LEU A 122 -5.79 -8.74 2.85
N GLN A 123 -6.47 -8.22 3.88
CA GLN A 123 -7.28 -9.06 4.78
C GLN A 123 -8.42 -9.76 4.04
N ARG A 124 -9.13 -9.05 3.15
CA ARG A 124 -10.22 -9.64 2.36
C ARG A 124 -9.68 -10.69 1.38
N GLN A 125 -8.54 -10.42 0.73
CA GLN A 125 -7.84 -11.38 -0.13
C GLN A 125 -7.46 -12.65 0.64
N TYR A 126 -6.92 -12.51 1.84
CA TYR A 126 -6.55 -13.65 2.68
C TYR A 126 -7.77 -14.50 3.08
N ILE A 127 -8.87 -13.86 3.48
CA ILE A 127 -10.12 -14.57 3.84
C ILE A 127 -10.66 -15.32 2.63
N LEU A 128 -10.70 -14.68 1.45
CA LEU A 128 -11.13 -15.32 0.21
C LEU A 128 -10.27 -16.53 -0.14
N ALA A 129 -8.95 -16.34 -0.19
CA ALA A 129 -7.99 -17.37 -0.52
C ALA A 129 -8.07 -18.57 0.46
N SER A 130 -8.26 -18.28 1.76
CA SER A 130 -8.47 -19.31 2.78
C SER A 130 -9.76 -20.10 2.54
N ASN A 131 -10.85 -19.44 2.16
CA ASN A 131 -12.13 -20.10 1.91
C ASN A 131 -12.09 -20.97 0.65
N LEU A 132 -11.37 -20.52 -0.38
CA LEU A 132 -11.17 -21.24 -1.63
C LEU A 132 -10.08 -22.32 -1.55
N LYS A 133 -9.38 -22.42 -0.41
CA LYS A 133 -8.25 -23.35 -0.19
C LYS A 133 -7.15 -23.19 -1.25
N GLU A 134 -6.83 -21.94 -1.55
CA GLU A 134 -5.73 -21.60 -2.45
C GLU A 134 -4.40 -22.19 -1.98
N PRO A 135 -3.42 -22.35 -2.89
CA PRO A 135 -2.09 -22.79 -2.55
C PRO A 135 -1.46 -21.95 -1.43
N LYS A 136 -0.67 -22.61 -0.58
CA LYS A 136 0.04 -21.95 0.51
C LYS A 136 0.91 -20.79 0.03
N GLU A 137 1.49 -20.90 -1.18
CA GLU A 137 2.30 -19.84 -1.79
C GLU A 137 1.51 -18.54 -2.00
N THR A 138 0.26 -18.63 -2.47
CA THR A 138 -0.65 -17.48 -2.61
C THR A 138 -0.93 -16.84 -1.25
N MET A 139 -1.23 -17.67 -0.25
CA MET A 139 -1.49 -17.23 1.13
C MET A 139 -0.28 -16.55 1.77
N ASP A 140 0.91 -17.13 1.60
CA ASP A 140 2.17 -16.61 2.13
C ASP A 140 2.53 -15.28 1.45
N SER A 141 2.25 -15.12 0.15
CA SER A 141 2.44 -13.87 -0.59
C SER A 141 1.54 -12.73 -0.07
N ILE A 142 0.24 -12.99 0.12
CA ILE A 142 -0.70 -12.02 0.69
C ILE A 142 -0.27 -11.63 2.11
N ASN A 143 0.08 -12.62 2.94
CA ASN A 143 0.48 -12.38 4.32
C ASN A 143 1.81 -11.60 4.41
N ALA A 144 2.77 -11.88 3.53
CA ALA A 144 4.03 -11.13 3.48
C ALA A 144 3.79 -9.65 3.16
N GLU A 145 2.92 -9.34 2.19
CA GLU A 145 2.56 -7.96 1.88
C GLU A 145 1.77 -7.32 3.04
N TYR A 146 0.83 -8.05 3.65
CA TYR A 146 0.09 -7.58 4.83
C TYR A 146 1.04 -7.18 5.98
N LEU A 147 2.03 -8.03 6.28
CA LEU A 147 3.03 -7.76 7.31
C LEU A 147 3.83 -6.48 7.02
N ARG A 148 4.15 -6.17 5.75
CA ARG A 148 4.84 -4.93 5.38
C ARG A 148 4.01 -3.69 5.71
N TRP A 149 2.69 -3.75 5.56
CA TRP A 149 1.80 -2.63 5.80
C TRP A 149 1.39 -2.50 7.27
N ILE A 150 1.30 -3.58 8.04
CA ILE A 150 0.97 -3.47 9.48
C ILE A 150 2.20 -3.21 10.36
N THR A 151 3.40 -3.61 9.91
CA THR A 151 4.62 -3.39 10.69
C THR A 151 4.98 -1.93 10.48
N PRO A 152 5.01 -1.09 11.54
CA PRO A 152 5.59 0.24 11.42
C PRO A 152 6.98 0.08 10.81
N CYS A 153 7.36 0.92 9.85
CA CYS A 153 8.75 1.01 9.45
C CYS A 153 9.55 1.47 10.68
N TYR A 154 9.94 0.54 11.54
CA TYR A 154 11.02 0.74 12.47
C TYR A 154 12.24 0.89 11.58
N GLU A 155 12.55 2.11 11.16
CA GLU A 155 13.94 2.46 11.03
C GLU A 155 14.50 2.32 12.44
N PRO A 156 15.31 1.28 12.73
CA PRO A 156 15.91 1.19 14.03
C PRO A 156 16.83 2.41 14.12
N LEU A 157 16.50 3.37 15.00
CA LEU A 157 17.39 4.45 15.45
C LEU A 157 18.79 3.90 15.82
N ARG A 158 18.90 2.59 16.05
CA ARG A 158 20.14 1.85 16.28
C ARG A 158 21.20 2.00 15.19
N TYR A 159 20.84 2.25 13.93
CA TYR A 159 21.81 2.41 12.83
C TYR A 159 22.21 3.87 12.57
N GLU A 160 21.52 4.86 13.15
CA GLU A 160 21.97 6.26 13.17
C GLU A 160 23.04 6.54 14.23
N ARG A 161 23.82 5.53 14.66
CA ARG A 161 25.08 5.81 15.34
C ARG A 161 26.09 6.32 14.32
N LYS A 162 26.03 7.63 14.06
CA LYS A 162 27.05 8.40 13.34
C LYS A 162 28.43 7.98 13.83
N TRP A 163 29.37 7.80 12.90
CA TRP A 163 30.78 7.45 13.11
C TRP A 163 31.42 8.12 14.35
N SER A 164 31.04 9.38 14.60
CA SER A 164 31.45 10.17 15.77
C SER A 164 31.16 9.49 17.12
N THR A 165 30.02 8.81 17.28
CA THR A 165 29.68 8.10 18.52
C THR A 165 30.45 6.80 18.70
N LYS A 166 30.74 6.07 17.61
CA LYS A 166 31.51 4.83 17.65
C LYS A 166 33.00 5.06 17.94
N HIS A 167 33.54 6.22 17.56
CA HIS A 167 34.97 6.51 17.71
C HIS A 167 35.29 7.56 18.78
N ARG A 168 34.27 8.07 19.49
CA ARG A 168 34.45 9.05 20.57
C ARG A 168 35.41 8.55 21.66
N GLU A 169 35.22 7.32 22.12
CA GLU A 169 36.10 6.73 23.15
C GLU A 169 37.52 6.48 22.64
N GLY A 170 37.67 6.07 21.38
CA GLY A 170 38.97 5.87 20.75
C GLY A 170 39.76 7.17 20.60
N LEU A 171 39.09 8.25 20.15
CA LEU A 171 39.66 9.59 20.03
C LEU A 171 40.05 10.18 21.39
N LEU A 172 39.21 10.00 22.41
CA LEU A 172 39.52 10.45 23.78
C LEU A 172 40.73 9.70 24.36
N ARG A 173 40.81 8.38 24.17
CA ARG A 173 41.96 7.58 24.62
C ARG A 173 43.25 7.96 23.89
N PHE A 174 43.16 8.21 22.58
CA PHE A 174 44.31 8.66 21.80
C PHE A 174 44.79 10.04 22.25
N GLY A 175 43.86 10.99 22.47
CA GLY A 175 44.17 12.30 23.03
C GLY A 175 44.85 12.22 24.39
N ALA A 176 44.35 11.37 25.30
CA ALA A 176 44.96 11.17 26.61
C ALA A 176 46.39 10.60 26.52
N LEU A 177 46.63 9.63 25.64
CA LEU A 177 47.96 9.06 25.41
C LEU A 177 48.96 10.09 24.88
N VAL A 178 48.54 10.96 23.96
CA VAL A 178 49.39 12.05 23.45
C VAL A 178 49.75 13.02 24.57
N VAL A 179 48.78 13.42 25.41
CA VAL A 179 49.04 14.32 26.55
C VAL A 179 50.01 13.68 27.54
N ILE A 180 49.84 12.40 27.89
CA ILE A 180 50.74 11.69 28.79
C ILE A 180 52.15 11.58 28.19
N ALA A 181 52.27 11.29 26.90
CA ALA A 181 53.56 11.21 26.23
C ALA A 181 54.30 12.57 26.22
N VAL A 182 53.57 13.66 25.98
CA VAL A 182 54.14 15.02 26.04
C VAL A 182 54.58 15.36 27.46
N LEU A 183 53.75 15.10 28.47
CA LEU A 183 54.11 15.34 29.88
C LEU A 183 55.31 14.50 30.31
N ALA A 184 55.38 13.23 29.91
CA ALA A 184 56.53 12.37 30.19
C ALA A 184 57.80 12.89 29.50
N TYR A 185 57.71 13.36 28.25
CA TYR A 185 58.84 13.97 27.55
C TYR A 185 59.38 15.21 28.27
N PHE A 186 58.51 16.06 28.83
CA PHE A 186 58.94 17.23 29.60
C PHE A 186 59.44 16.89 31.02
N HIS A 187 58.98 15.78 31.61
CA HIS A 187 59.40 15.38 32.96
C HIS A 187 60.73 14.60 32.98
N PHE A 188 61.02 13.82 31.93
CA PHE A 188 62.25 13.03 31.82
C PHE A 188 63.34 13.71 30.98
N ARG A 189 63.15 14.99 30.65
CA ARG A 189 64.15 15.87 30.06
C ARG A 189 64.69 16.82 31.12
#